data_AF-A0A6L7TK80-F1
#
_entry.id   AF-A0A6L7TK80-F1
#
_cell.length_a   1.000
_cell.length_b   1.000
_cell.length_c   1.000
_cell.angle_alpha   90.00
_cell.angle_beta   90.00
_cell.angle_gamma   90.00
#
_symmetry.space_group_name_H-M   'P 1'
#
loop_
_entity.id
_entity.type
_entity.pdbx_description
1 polymer ?
#
loop_
_entity_poly.entity_id
_entity_poly.type
_entity_poly.pdbx_seq_one_letter_code
_entity_poly.pdbx_strand_id
1 'polypeptide(L)'
;MQARHYLEQRDRLQAGEKAWGAIAHNLKVIGEQRGWLHGNHQQIENIGRQIVVEVHALYPDLGEAISDVFHYGHRNFYENMRSLDEMNETVAWAEEAVEALEELQHIPPRPFTITSNVQLRRLRALTGNNELQIGDTSPVGFSLKHSNLDAGNNPGAME
;
A
#
# COMPACT_ATOMS: atom_id res chain seq x y z
N MET A 1 -5.29 -11.28 15.44
CA MET A 1 -4.33 -11.60 14.36
C MET A 1 -3.37 -12.71 14.79
N GLN A 2 -2.81 -13.53 13.87
CA GLN A 2 -1.81 -14.55 14.24
C GLN A 2 -0.53 -13.96 14.89
N ALA A 3 -0.16 -12.73 14.58
CA ALA A 3 1.02 -12.06 15.14
C ALA A 3 1.02 -12.00 16.68
N ARG A 4 -0.15 -11.72 17.29
CA ARG A 4 -0.30 -11.66 18.75
C ARG A 4 0.02 -13.00 19.43
N HIS A 5 -0.41 -14.09 18.82
CA HIS A 5 -0.14 -15.44 19.32
C HIS A 5 1.36 -15.75 19.40
N TYR A 6 2.15 -15.29 18.42
CA TYR A 6 3.61 -15.46 18.45
C TYR A 6 4.28 -14.57 19.49
N LEU A 7 3.77 -13.36 19.74
CA LEU A 7 4.24 -12.51 20.84
C LEU A 7 4.01 -13.13 22.22
N GLU A 8 2.85 -13.76 22.44
CA GLU A 8 2.55 -14.47 23.68
C GLU A 8 3.55 -15.62 23.94
N GLN A 9 4.04 -16.24 22.88
CA GLN A 9 5.11 -17.25 22.91
C GLN A 9 6.52 -16.66 22.98
N ARG A 10 6.64 -15.33 23.03
CA ARG A 10 7.90 -14.57 22.99
C ARG A 10 8.70 -14.76 21.70
N ASP A 11 8.07 -15.25 20.63
CA ASP A 11 8.65 -15.36 19.29
C ASP A 11 8.44 -14.06 18.51
N ARG A 12 9.26 -13.05 18.85
CA ARG A 12 9.20 -11.72 18.22
C ARG A 12 9.54 -11.73 16.73
N LEU A 13 10.27 -12.75 16.25
CA LEU A 13 10.63 -12.86 14.84
C LEU A 13 9.41 -13.25 14.02
N GLN A 14 8.73 -14.33 14.40
CA GLN A 14 7.50 -14.74 13.73
C GLN A 14 6.38 -13.73 13.92
N ALA A 15 6.29 -13.06 15.08
CA ALA A 15 5.30 -12.02 15.30
C ALA A 15 5.38 -10.90 14.24
N GLY A 16 6.58 -10.36 13.99
CA GLY A 16 6.80 -9.34 12.97
C GLY A 16 6.44 -9.80 11.57
N GLU A 17 6.82 -11.02 11.21
CA GLU A 17 6.50 -11.61 9.89
C GLU A 17 4.99 -11.80 9.71
N LYS A 18 4.26 -12.23 10.75
CA LYS A 18 2.79 -12.38 10.68
C LYS A 18 2.08 -11.03 10.64
N ALA A 19 2.59 -10.02 11.34
CA ALA A 19 2.05 -8.67 11.29
C ALA A 19 2.19 -8.09 9.87
N TRP A 20 3.39 -8.22 9.28
CA TRP A 20 3.62 -7.85 7.88
C TRP A 20 2.70 -8.61 6.92
N GLY A 21 2.61 -9.93 7.07
CA GLY A 21 1.77 -10.76 6.21
C GLY A 21 0.29 -10.33 6.23
N ALA A 22 -0.24 -9.94 7.38
CA ALA A 22 -1.62 -9.45 7.51
C ALA A 22 -1.84 -8.12 6.79
N ILE A 23 -0.95 -7.14 6.97
CA ILE A 23 -1.01 -5.86 6.24
C ILE A 23 -0.87 -6.09 4.74
N ALA A 24 0.14 -6.85 4.32
CA ALA A 24 0.41 -7.14 2.91
C ALA A 24 -0.77 -7.84 2.23
N HIS A 25 -1.45 -8.75 2.93
CA HIS A 25 -2.65 -9.41 2.39
C HIS A 25 -3.76 -8.42 2.11
N ASN A 26 -4.11 -7.56 3.08
CA ASN A 26 -5.16 -6.56 2.90
C ASN A 26 -4.82 -5.55 1.79
N LEU A 27 -3.56 -5.09 1.73
CA LEU A 27 -3.08 -4.22 0.65
C LEU A 27 -3.20 -4.90 -0.73
N LYS A 28 -2.91 -6.20 -0.83
CA LYS A 28 -3.11 -6.95 -2.09
C LYS A 28 -4.58 -7.02 -2.49
N VAL A 29 -5.49 -7.25 -1.55
CA VAL A 29 -6.93 -7.28 -1.83
C VAL A 29 -7.39 -5.93 -2.36
N ILE A 30 -7.01 -4.84 -1.70
CA ILE A 30 -7.32 -3.48 -2.16
C ILE A 30 -6.70 -3.22 -3.53
N GLY A 31 -5.44 -3.63 -3.73
CA GLY A 31 -4.75 -3.52 -5.01
C GLY A 31 -5.49 -4.24 -6.13
N GLU A 32 -5.89 -5.49 -5.92
CA GLU A 32 -6.66 -6.29 -6.88
C GLU A 32 -7.99 -5.62 -7.24
N GLN A 33 -8.78 -5.20 -6.23
CA GLN A 33 -10.06 -4.50 -6.42
C GLN A 33 -9.91 -3.22 -7.24
N ARG A 34 -8.75 -2.56 -7.14
CA ARG A 34 -8.44 -1.29 -7.81
C ARG A 34 -7.64 -1.48 -9.11
N GLY A 35 -7.30 -2.71 -9.48
CA GLY A 35 -6.48 -3.02 -10.66
C GLY A 35 -5.03 -2.54 -10.55
N TRP A 36 -4.50 -2.43 -9.33
CA TRP A 36 -3.11 -2.05 -9.05
C TRP A 36 -2.19 -3.27 -9.06
N LEU A 37 -0.96 -3.04 -9.51
CA LEU A 37 0.09 -4.06 -9.45
C LEU A 37 0.42 -4.37 -7.97
N HIS A 38 0.49 -5.66 -7.63
CA HIS A 38 0.65 -6.13 -6.25
C HIS A 38 1.49 -7.44 -6.14
N GLY A 39 2.28 -7.74 -7.18
CA GLY A 39 3.04 -8.99 -7.33
C GLY A 39 4.37 -9.05 -6.58
N ASN A 40 4.87 -7.94 -6.02
CA ASN A 40 6.12 -7.91 -5.25
C ASN A 40 6.08 -6.89 -4.09
N HIS A 41 7.09 -6.92 -3.21
CA HIS A 41 7.14 -6.05 -2.02
C HIS A 41 7.10 -4.55 -2.36
N GLN A 42 7.82 -4.11 -3.39
CA GLN A 42 7.82 -2.72 -3.80
C GLN A 42 6.43 -2.27 -4.25
N GLN A 43 5.73 -3.13 -4.98
CA GLN A 43 4.36 -2.86 -5.43
C GLN A 43 3.39 -2.78 -4.25
N ILE A 44 3.50 -3.67 -3.27
CA ILE A 44 2.68 -3.62 -2.04
C ILE A 44 2.96 -2.34 -1.23
N GLU A 45 4.23 -1.95 -1.12
CA GLU A 45 4.61 -0.69 -0.46
C GLU A 45 3.99 0.52 -1.18
N ASN A 46 4.01 0.52 -2.51
CA ASN A 46 3.39 1.58 -3.31
C ASN A 46 1.88 1.65 -3.09
N ILE A 47 1.21 0.51 -2.97
CA ILE A 47 -0.22 0.45 -2.63
C ILE A 47 -0.46 1.11 -1.26
N GLY A 48 0.32 0.76 -0.24
CA GLY A 48 0.23 1.38 1.08
C GLY A 48 0.39 2.90 1.03
N ARG A 49 1.41 3.38 0.29
CA ARG A 49 1.65 4.82 0.09
C ARG A 49 0.48 5.51 -0.62
N GLN A 50 -0.17 4.85 -1.58
CA GLN A 50 -1.34 5.40 -2.26
C GLN A 50 -2.56 5.46 -1.34
N ILE A 51 -2.86 4.39 -0.59
CA ILE A 51 -3.96 4.34 0.36
C ILE A 51 -3.82 5.46 1.39
N VAL A 52 -2.63 5.64 1.97
CA VAL A 52 -2.37 6.71 2.94
C VAL A 52 -2.70 8.08 2.36
N VAL A 53 -2.38 8.35 1.10
CA VAL A 53 -2.74 9.63 0.46
C VAL A 53 -4.27 9.78 0.32
N GLU A 54 -4.97 8.71 -0.04
CA GLU A 54 -6.43 8.75 -0.24
C GLU A 54 -7.21 8.91 1.07
N VAL A 55 -6.72 8.31 2.17
CA VAL A 55 -7.51 8.13 3.39
C VAL A 55 -6.94 8.84 4.61
N HIS A 56 -5.86 9.63 4.45
CA HIS A 56 -5.19 10.31 5.57
C HIS A 56 -6.15 11.08 6.49
N ALA A 57 -7.17 11.73 5.91
CA ALA A 57 -8.16 12.49 6.69
C ALA A 57 -9.07 11.60 7.57
N LEU A 58 -9.20 10.32 7.23
CA LEU A 58 -9.98 9.32 7.98
C LEU A 58 -9.10 8.55 8.97
N TYR A 59 -7.88 8.22 8.55
CA TYR A 59 -6.92 7.43 9.33
C TYR A 59 -5.55 8.13 9.31
N PRO A 60 -5.31 9.12 10.18
CA PRO A 60 -4.08 9.92 10.16
C PRO A 60 -2.83 9.09 10.43
N ASP A 61 -2.93 8.08 11.30
CA ASP A 61 -1.81 7.27 11.79
C ASP A 61 -1.54 6.01 10.93
N LEU A 62 -2.44 5.70 9.99
CA LEU A 62 -2.32 4.50 9.14
C LEU A 62 -1.00 4.45 8.35
N GLY A 63 -0.50 5.62 7.93
CA GLY A 63 0.76 5.69 7.21
C GLY A 63 1.97 5.31 8.07
N GLU A 64 1.95 5.68 9.35
CA GLU A 64 3.00 5.33 10.28
C GLU A 64 2.97 3.84 10.59
N ALA A 65 1.77 3.29 10.85
CA ALA A 65 1.58 1.87 11.10
C ALA A 65 2.03 0.99 9.92
N ILE A 66 1.62 1.30 8.68
CA ILE A 66 2.06 0.56 7.49
C ILE A 66 3.58 0.65 7.31
N SER A 67 4.15 1.84 7.52
CA SER A 67 5.60 2.07 7.41
C SER A 67 6.37 1.26 8.46
N ASP A 68 5.93 1.29 9.71
CA ASP A 68 6.57 0.58 10.81
C ASP A 68 6.57 -0.93 10.57
N VAL A 69 5.41 -1.50 10.20
CA VAL A 69 5.29 -2.93 9.94
C VAL A 69 6.07 -3.36 8.70
N PHE A 70 6.12 -2.53 7.64
CA PHE A 70 6.94 -2.81 6.46
C PHE A 70 8.43 -2.84 6.80
N HIS A 71 8.92 -1.83 7.50
CA HIS A 71 10.35 -1.68 7.79
C HIS A 71 10.83 -2.56 8.94
N TYR A 72 10.02 -2.74 9.97
CA TYR A 72 10.40 -3.45 11.19
C TYR A 72 9.69 -4.77 11.36
N GLY A 73 8.47 -4.97 10.86
CA GLY A 73 7.83 -6.30 10.89
C GLY A 73 8.60 -7.30 10.03
N HIS A 74 8.71 -7.01 8.73
CA HIS A 74 9.38 -7.89 7.76
C HIS A 74 10.89 -7.99 8.02
N ARG A 75 11.60 -6.87 8.16
CA ARG A 75 13.07 -6.90 8.29
C ARG A 75 13.50 -7.48 9.64
N ASN A 76 12.71 -7.33 10.71
CA ASN A 76 13.07 -7.92 12.00
C ASN A 76 13.18 -9.45 11.92
N PHE A 77 12.40 -10.11 11.06
CA PHE A 77 12.53 -11.56 10.85
C PHE A 77 13.96 -11.97 10.44
N TYR A 78 14.64 -11.15 9.64
CA TYR A 78 15.99 -11.42 9.13
C TYR A 78 17.10 -10.78 9.97
N GLU A 79 16.85 -9.59 10.50
CA GLU A 79 17.87 -8.73 11.11
C GLU A 79 17.75 -8.65 12.64
N ASN A 80 16.68 -9.20 13.23
CA ASN A 80 16.49 -9.33 14.67
C ASN A 80 16.57 -8.00 15.47
N MET A 81 16.20 -6.88 14.84
CA MET A 81 16.45 -5.50 15.29
C MET A 81 15.59 -4.97 16.45
N ARG A 82 14.36 -5.47 16.63
CA ARG A 82 13.38 -4.95 17.62
C ARG A 82 13.30 -5.85 18.84
N SER A 83 13.40 -5.32 20.05
CA SER A 83 13.11 -6.06 21.29
C SER A 83 11.67 -6.59 21.34
N LEU A 84 11.36 -7.40 22.36
CA LEU A 84 10.01 -7.94 22.54
C LEU A 84 8.99 -6.82 22.79
N ASP A 85 9.35 -5.81 23.57
CA ASP A 85 8.47 -4.69 23.90
C ASP A 85 8.23 -3.80 22.67
N GLU A 86 9.27 -3.46 21.92
CA GLU A 86 9.12 -2.69 20.67
C GLU A 86 8.36 -3.47 19.60
N MET A 87 8.44 -4.82 19.59
CA MET A 87 7.63 -5.64 18.70
C MET A 87 6.17 -5.69 19.15
N ASN A 88 5.89 -5.63 20.45
CA ASN A 88 4.53 -5.54 20.96
C ASN A 88 3.83 -4.27 20.45
N GLU A 89 4.55 -3.15 20.45
CA GLU A 89 4.08 -1.88 19.86
C GLU A 89 3.82 -2.03 18.35
N THR A 90 4.79 -2.57 17.59
CA THR A 90 4.61 -2.82 16.14
C THR A 90 3.38 -3.69 15.85
N VAL A 91 3.14 -4.75 16.62
CA VAL A 91 1.95 -5.61 16.40
C VAL A 91 0.66 -4.91 16.79
N ALA A 92 0.66 -4.04 17.81
CA ALA A 92 -0.53 -3.25 18.15
C ALA A 92 -0.91 -2.31 17.02
N TRP A 93 0.08 -1.59 16.45
CA TRP A 93 -0.13 -0.76 15.27
C TRP A 93 -0.60 -1.56 14.05
N ALA A 94 -0.06 -2.77 13.86
CA ALA A 94 -0.51 -3.65 12.79
C ALA A 94 -1.98 -4.05 12.94
N GLU A 95 -2.46 -4.27 14.16
CA GLU A 95 -3.87 -4.62 14.42
C GLU A 95 -4.81 -3.48 14.04
N GLU A 96 -4.53 -2.27 14.50
CA GLU A 96 -5.31 -1.07 14.15
C GLU A 96 -5.30 -0.80 12.63
N ALA A 97 -4.12 -0.96 12.00
CA ALA A 97 -4.01 -0.79 10.56
C ALA A 97 -4.75 -1.86 9.77
N VAL A 98 -4.77 -3.12 10.24
CA VAL A 98 -5.56 -4.18 9.59
C VAL A 98 -7.05 -3.87 9.66
N GLU A 99 -7.56 -3.43 10.81
CA GLU A 99 -8.97 -3.04 10.95
C GLU A 99 -9.34 -1.93 9.96
N ALA A 100 -8.52 -0.87 9.88
CA ALA A 100 -8.74 0.22 8.93
C ALA A 100 -8.68 -0.27 7.46
N LEU A 101 -7.76 -1.16 7.12
CA LEU A 101 -7.64 -1.71 5.76
C LEU A 101 -8.79 -2.66 5.40
N GLU A 102 -9.33 -3.40 6.36
CA GLU A 102 -10.52 -4.25 6.18
C GLU A 102 -11.76 -3.38 5.89
N GLU A 103 -11.96 -2.29 6.65
CA GLU A 103 -13.02 -1.32 6.37
C GLU A 103 -12.89 -0.73 4.95
N LEU A 104 -11.66 -0.39 4.54
CA LEU A 104 -11.39 0.20 3.23
C LEU A 104 -11.69 -0.72 2.04
N GLN A 105 -11.70 -2.05 2.22
CA GLN A 105 -12.10 -3.00 1.16
C GLN A 105 -13.58 -2.87 0.78
N HIS A 106 -14.38 -2.26 1.64
CA HIS A 106 -15.81 -2.03 1.41
C HIS A 106 -16.14 -0.61 0.99
N ILE A 107 -15.13 0.28 0.96
CA ILE A 107 -15.30 1.67 0.57
C ILE A 107 -14.82 1.83 -0.88
N PRO A 108 -15.67 2.33 -1.80
CA PRO A 108 -15.23 2.58 -3.17
C PRO A 108 -14.07 3.59 -3.15
N PRO A 109 -13.12 3.48 -4.10
CA PRO A 109 -12.00 4.41 -4.14
C PRO A 109 -12.53 5.84 -4.20
N ARG A 110 -12.02 6.70 -3.32
CA ARG A 110 -12.46 8.09 -3.29
C ARG A 110 -11.75 8.83 -4.41
N PRO A 111 -12.49 9.51 -5.30
CA PRO A 111 -11.87 10.43 -6.23
C PRO A 111 -11.12 11.47 -5.42
N PHE A 112 -9.84 11.65 -5.72
CA PHE A 112 -9.09 12.76 -5.16
C PHE A 112 -8.59 13.64 -6.31
N THR A 113 -8.60 14.94 -6.06
CA THR A 113 -8.07 15.94 -6.97
C THR A 113 -6.65 16.28 -6.56
N ILE A 114 -5.73 16.34 -7.53
CA ILE A 114 -4.39 16.88 -7.28
C ILE A 114 -4.52 18.39 -7.08
N THR A 115 -4.39 18.88 -5.84
CA THR A 115 -4.60 20.31 -5.51
C THR A 115 -3.31 21.09 -5.27
N SER A 116 -2.15 20.41 -5.23
CA SER A 116 -0.87 21.06 -4.96
C SER A 116 0.29 20.45 -5.75
N ASN A 117 1.33 21.26 -5.98
CA ASN A 117 2.59 20.81 -6.57
C ASN A 117 3.32 19.77 -5.70
N VAL A 118 3.08 19.76 -4.39
CA VAL A 118 3.67 18.76 -3.48
C VAL A 118 3.04 17.40 -3.74
N GLN A 119 1.70 17.34 -3.78
CA GLN A 119 0.99 16.12 -4.17
C GLN A 119 1.40 15.69 -5.57
N LEU A 120 1.39 16.59 -6.55
CA LEU A 120 1.75 16.26 -7.93
C LEU A 120 3.14 15.61 -8.02
N ARG A 121 4.17 16.21 -7.40
CA ARG A 121 5.53 15.65 -7.37
C ARG A 121 5.58 14.28 -6.68
N ARG A 122 4.90 14.15 -5.53
CA ARG A 122 4.82 12.87 -4.81
C ARG A 122 4.18 11.79 -5.68
N LEU A 123 3.10 12.12 -6.38
CA LEU A 123 2.37 11.19 -7.23
C LEU A 123 3.17 10.79 -8.47
N ARG A 124 3.84 11.74 -9.12
CA ARG A 124 4.79 11.45 -10.21
C ARG A 124 5.91 10.51 -9.76
N ALA A 125 6.47 10.74 -8.57
CA ALA A 125 7.51 9.88 -8.02
C ALA A 125 6.99 8.46 -7.69
N LEU A 126 5.76 8.35 -7.18
CA LEU A 126 5.15 7.06 -6.84
C LEU A 126 4.70 6.25 -8.07
N THR A 127 4.27 6.93 -9.13
CA THR A 127 3.62 6.30 -10.29
C THR A 127 4.50 6.25 -11.53
N GLY A 128 5.55 7.06 -11.60
CA GLY A 128 6.32 7.30 -12.83
C GLY A 128 5.55 8.09 -13.90
N ASN A 129 4.29 8.48 -13.66
CA ASN A 129 3.47 9.16 -14.65
C ASN A 129 3.73 10.68 -14.65
N ASN A 130 4.64 11.13 -15.53
CA ASN A 130 4.98 12.54 -15.68
C ASN A 130 3.87 13.39 -16.32
N GLU A 131 2.83 12.78 -16.89
CA GLU A 131 1.72 13.48 -17.55
C GLU A 131 0.70 14.05 -16.57
N LEU A 132 0.68 13.59 -15.32
CA LEU A 132 -0.23 14.08 -14.27
C LEU A 132 -0.17 15.60 -14.13
N GLN A 133 -1.31 16.24 -13.86
CA GLN A 133 -1.46 17.68 -13.71
C GLN A 133 -2.25 18.04 -12.44
N ILE A 134 -2.08 19.29 -11.96
CA ILE A 134 -2.97 19.84 -10.94
C ILE A 134 -4.38 19.93 -11.53
N GLY A 135 -5.38 19.50 -10.76
CA GLY A 135 -6.77 19.42 -11.20
C GLY A 135 -7.18 18.04 -11.72
N ASP A 136 -6.24 17.15 -12.02
CA ASP A 136 -6.56 15.77 -12.38
C ASP A 136 -7.31 15.09 -11.23
N THR A 137 -8.36 14.36 -11.60
CA THR A 137 -9.17 13.54 -10.69
C THR A 137 -8.99 12.08 -11.03
N SER A 138 -8.58 11.27 -10.05
CA SER A 138 -8.42 9.83 -10.24
C SER A 138 -9.55 9.09 -9.52
N PRO A 139 -10.54 8.50 -10.23
CA PRO A 139 -11.66 7.77 -9.61
C PRO A 139 -11.25 6.39 -9.05
N VAL A 140 -10.08 5.92 -9.45
CA VAL A 140 -9.40 4.73 -8.96
C VAL A 140 -7.99 5.25 -8.78
N GLY A 141 -7.35 5.16 -7.60
CA GLY A 141 -5.95 5.61 -7.50
C GLY A 141 -5.11 4.96 -8.60
N PHE A 142 -3.98 5.58 -8.92
CA PHE A 142 -3.27 5.43 -10.19
C PHE A 142 -3.20 3.98 -10.68
N SER A 143 -4.11 3.65 -11.60
CA SER A 143 -4.11 2.39 -12.31
C SER A 143 -2.88 2.38 -13.20
N LEU A 144 -1.82 1.70 -12.74
CA LEU A 144 -0.65 1.29 -13.54
C LEU A 144 -1.05 0.21 -14.56
N LYS A 145 -2.15 0.43 -15.31
CA LYS A 145 -2.31 -0.28 -16.57
C LYS A 145 -1.33 0.39 -17.51
N HIS A 146 -0.27 -0.35 -17.81
CA HIS A 146 0.64 -0.03 -18.90
C HIS A 146 -0.12 0.64 -20.04
N SER A 147 0.44 1.75 -20.49
CA SER A 147 0.42 2.10 -21.91
C SER A 147 0.63 0.83 -22.71
N ASN A 148 -0.48 0.24 -23.18
CA ASN A 148 -0.44 -0.44 -24.45
C ASN A 148 -0.02 0.64 -25.43
N LEU A 149 1.28 0.67 -25.73
CA LEU A 149 1.71 1.02 -27.05
C LEU A 149 0.81 0.23 -27.98
N ASP A 150 -0.12 0.93 -28.63
CA ASP A 150 -0.69 0.53 -29.90
C ASP A 150 0.48 0.34 -30.87
N ALA A 151 1.16 -0.81 -30.77
CA ALA A 151 2.00 -1.31 -31.82
C ALA A 151 1.06 -1.91 -32.87
N GLY A 152 0.55 -1.01 -33.71
CA GLY A 152 0.14 -1.23 -35.09
C GLY A 152 -0.58 -2.54 -35.40
N ASN A 153 -1.90 -2.46 -35.50
CA ASN A 153 -2.57 -3.20 -36.54
C ASN A 153 -3.55 -2.27 -37.25
N ASN A 154 -3.02 -1.61 -38.28
CA ASN A 154 -3.80 -0.88 -39.27
C ASN A 154 -3.96 -1.80 -40.49
N PRO A 155 -5.04 -2.61 -40.62
CA PRO A 155 -5.36 -3.24 -41.89
C PRO A 155 -6.15 -2.22 -42.71
N GLY A 156 -5.44 -1.17 -43.12
CA GLY A 156 -5.98 0.00 -43.81
C GLY A 156 -5.04 0.49 -44.88
N ALA A 157 -4.59 -0.41 -45.76
CA ALA A 157 -4.05 -0.06 -47.06
C ALA A 157 -4.55 -1.11 -48.06
N MET A 158 -5.57 -0.72 -48.82
CA MET A 158 -5.85 -1.35 -50.11
C MET A 158 -4.72 -0.98 -51.07
N GLU A 159 -4.19 -1.97 -51.77
CA GLU A 159 -4.03 -2.01 -53.22
C GLU A 159 -3.99 -3.46 -53.68
#